data_AF-A0A7L1P552-F1
#
_entry.id   AF-A0A7L1P552-F1
#
_cell.length_a   1.000
_cell.length_b   1.000
_cell.length_c   1.000
_cell.angle_alpha   90.00
_cell.angle_beta   90.00
_cell.angle_gamma   90.00
#
_symmetry.space_group_name_H-M   'P 1'
#
loop_
_entity.id
_entity.type
_entity.pdbx_description
1 polymer ?
#
loop_
_entity_poly.entity_id
_entity_poly.type
_entity_poly.pdbx_seq_one_letter_code
_entity_poly.pdbx_strand_id
1 'polypeptide(L)'
;PLPVFQLLDMKVFVDTDSDIRLVRRLQRDIMERGRDVVGVIKQYNKFVKPAFEQYIEPTVQVADIVVPRGEANSVALDLIVQHVHSQLEKVRDWQG
;
A
#
# COMPACT_ATOMS: atom_id res chain seq x y z
N PRO A 1 -7.12 17.48 -0.55
CA PRO A 1 -6.21 16.43 -0.02
C PRO A 1 -6.58 16.06 1.42
N LEU A 2 -6.51 14.78 1.82
CA LEU A 2 -6.85 14.35 3.18
C LEU A 2 -5.90 15.01 4.21
N PRO A 3 -6.37 15.41 5.40
CA PRO A 3 -5.54 16.13 6.38
C PRO A 3 -4.25 15.40 6.75
N VAL A 4 -4.29 14.07 6.82
CA VAL A 4 -3.12 13.24 7.11
C VAL A 4 -2.02 13.36 6.05
N PHE A 5 -2.36 13.65 4.79
CA PHE A 5 -1.36 13.76 3.71
C PHE A 5 -0.43 14.97 3.89
N GLN A 6 -0.86 15.98 4.65
CA GLN A 6 -0.03 17.13 4.96
C GLN A 6 1.04 16.81 6.02
N LEU A 7 0.90 15.68 6.72
CA LEU A 7 1.86 15.21 7.73
C LEU A 7 2.90 14.24 7.15
N LEU A 8 2.78 13.86 5.87
CA LEU A 8 3.63 12.86 5.24
C LEU A 8 4.71 13.54 4.38
N ASP A 9 5.98 13.29 4.70
CA ASP A 9 7.13 13.76 3.92
C ASP A 9 7.27 13.03 2.58
N MET A 10 6.78 11.78 2.51
CA MET A 10 6.79 10.96 1.30
C MET A 10 5.53 10.08 1.25
N LYS A 11 4.84 10.08 0.10
CA LYS A 11 3.61 9.30 -0.13
C LYS A 11 3.87 8.22 -1.16
N VAL A 12 3.77 6.96 -0.73
CA VAL A 12 3.99 5.79 -1.59
C VAL A 12 2.69 5.05 -1.80
N PHE A 13 2.33 4.79 -3.06
CA PHE A 13 1.19 3.96 -3.42
C PHE A 13 1.68 2.65 -4.06
N VAL A 14 1.29 1.51 -3.49
CA VAL A 14 1.65 0.20 -4.04
C VAL A 14 0.54 -0.25 -4.99
N ASP A 15 0.87 -0.31 -6.28
CA ASP A 15 -0.08 -0.69 -7.32
C ASP A 15 0.07 -2.17 -7.71
N THR A 16 -1.06 -2.85 -7.74
CA THR A 16 -1.14 -4.29 -8.03
C THR A 16 -2.57 -4.61 -8.47
N ASP A 17 -2.70 -5.48 -9.47
CA ASP A 17 -3.98 -5.84 -10.04
C ASP A 17 -4.97 -6.38 -8.99
N SER A 18 -6.25 -6.06 -9.19
CA SER A 18 -7.33 -6.37 -8.26
C SER A 18 -7.54 -7.87 -8.02
N ASP A 19 -7.28 -8.69 -9.04
CA ASP A 19 -7.35 -10.15 -8.98
C ASP A 19 -6.20 -10.73 -8.15
N ILE A 20 -4.95 -10.27 -8.35
CA ILE A 20 -3.79 -10.66 -7.55
C ILE A 20 -4.04 -10.31 -6.08
N ARG A 21 -4.53 -9.09 -5.80
CA ARG A 21 -4.87 -8.65 -4.44
C ARG A 21 -5.98 -9.50 -3.83
N LEU A 22 -6.99 -9.87 -4.61
CA LEU A 22 -8.08 -10.74 -4.16
C LEU A 22 -7.57 -12.15 -3.84
N VAL A 23 -6.73 -12.74 -4.67
CA VAL A 23 -6.15 -14.08 -4.44
C VAL A 23 -5.33 -14.08 -3.14
N ARG A 24 -4.44 -13.10 -2.96
CA ARG A 24 -3.66 -12.96 -1.72
C ARG A 24 -4.56 -12.78 -0.50
N ARG A 25 -5.62 -11.98 -0.63
CA ARG A 25 -6.60 -11.78 0.43
C ARG A 25 -7.34 -13.07 0.78
N LEU A 26 -7.78 -13.84 -0.21
CA LEU A 26 -8.47 -15.11 -0.01
C LEU A 26 -7.58 -16.09 0.74
N GLN A 27 -6.35 -16.30 0.28
CA GLN A 27 -5.38 -17.18 0.94
C GLN A 27 -5.19 -16.79 2.40
N ARG A 28 -4.91 -15.51 2.67
CA ARG A 28 -4.70 -15.00 4.04
C ARG A 28 -5.94 -15.15 4.92
N ASP A 29 -7.12 -14.73 4.44
CA ASP A 29 -8.35 -14.75 5.23
C ASP A 29 -8.83 -16.20 5.53
N ILE A 30 -8.53 -17.17 4.67
CA ILE A 30 -8.84 -18.58 4.90
C ILE A 30 -7.81 -19.20 5.86
N MET A 31 -6.52 -19.06 5.55
CA MET A 31 -5.44 -19.76 6.28
C MET A 31 -5.20 -19.19 7.68
N GLU A 32 -5.23 -17.87 7.84
CA GLU A 32 -4.85 -17.22 9.10
C GLU A 32 -6.06 -16.84 9.96
N ARG A 33 -7.25 -16.68 9.35
CA ARG A 33 -8.45 -16.18 10.03
C ARG A 33 -9.62 -17.15 10.01
N GLY A 34 -9.46 -18.35 9.43
CA GLY A 34 -10.45 -19.41 9.42
C GLY A 34 -11.76 -19.07 8.71
N ARG A 35 -11.75 -18.15 7.73
CA ARG A 35 -12.95 -17.72 7.02
C ARG A 35 -13.30 -18.67 5.86
N ASP A 36 -14.59 -18.79 5.58
CA ASP A 36 -15.09 -19.48 4.39
C ASP A 36 -14.92 -18.64 3.10
N VAL A 37 -14.62 -19.33 2.00
CA VAL A 37 -14.40 -18.72 0.67
C VAL A 37 -15.58 -17.87 0.22
N VAL A 38 -16.81 -18.39 0.36
CA VAL A 38 -18.03 -17.70 -0.08
C VAL A 38 -18.23 -16.42 0.74
N GLY A 39 -17.97 -16.50 2.04
CA GLY A 39 -17.99 -15.35 2.94
C GLY A 39 -17.01 -14.25 2.52
N VAL A 40 -15.76 -14.61 2.21
CA VAL A 40 -14.73 -13.65 1.79
C VAL A 40 -15.10 -12.99 0.46
N ILE A 41 -15.55 -13.76 -0.53
CA ILE A 41 -15.96 -13.22 -1.85
C ILE A 41 -17.17 -12.29 -1.69
N LYS A 42 -18.17 -12.67 -0.89
CA LYS A 42 -19.35 -11.84 -0.63
C LYS A 42 -18.96 -10.51 0.02
N GLN A 43 -18.06 -10.53 1.01
CA GLN A 43 -17.56 -9.31 1.64
C GLN A 43 -16.75 -8.47 0.65
N TYR A 44 -15.91 -9.11 -0.18
CA TYR A 44 -15.09 -8.41 -1.15
C TYR A 44 -15.95 -7.61 -2.14
N ASN A 45 -16.93 -8.26 -2.77
CA ASN A 45 -17.80 -7.61 -3.74
C ASN A 45 -18.72 -6.56 -3.10
N LYS A 46 -19.25 -6.84 -1.90
CA LYS A 46 -20.21 -5.93 -1.25
C LYS A 46 -19.56 -4.67 -0.70
N PHE A 47 -18.33 -4.75 -0.20
CA PHE A 47 -17.73 -3.66 0.58
C PHE A 47 -16.32 -3.28 0.15
N VAL A 48 -15.45 -4.26 -0.12
CA VAL A 48 -14.02 -3.99 -0.32
C VAL A 48 -13.77 -3.36 -1.68
N LYS A 49 -14.30 -3.96 -2.74
CA LYS A 49 -14.10 -3.45 -4.11
C LYS A 49 -14.72 -2.05 -4.29
N PRO A 50 -15.99 -1.81 -3.90
CA PRO A 50 -16.56 -0.46 -3.99
C PRO A 50 -15.79 0.58 -3.18
N ALA A 51 -15.37 0.24 -1.95
CA ALA A 51 -14.59 1.16 -1.14
C ALA A 51 -13.20 1.44 -1.74
N PHE A 52 -12.59 0.43 -2.36
CA PHE A 52 -11.32 0.61 -3.06
C PHE A 52 -11.48 1.60 -4.22
N GLU A 53 -12.41 1.34 -5.13
CA GLU A 53 -12.65 2.18 -6.32
C GLU A 53 -13.07 3.61 -5.94
N GLN A 54 -13.89 3.75 -4.89
CA GLN A 54 -14.41 5.05 -4.49
C GLN A 54 -13.42 5.89 -3.68
N TYR A 55 -12.61 5.27 -2.82
CA TYR A 55 -11.84 6.01 -1.81
C TYR A 55 -10.34 5.76 -1.83
N ILE A 56 -9.88 4.58 -2.26
CA ILE A 56 -8.45 4.20 -2.18
C ILE A 56 -7.77 4.45 -3.51
N GLU A 57 -8.33 3.97 -4.62
CA GLU A 57 -7.78 4.12 -5.96
C GLU A 57 -7.54 5.60 -6.34
N PRO A 58 -8.45 6.56 -6.06
CA PRO A 58 -8.20 7.96 -6.38
C PRO A 58 -6.99 8.57 -5.65
N THR A 59 -6.54 7.97 -4.53
CA THR A 59 -5.38 8.47 -3.78
C THR A 59 -4.06 8.28 -4.51
N VAL A 60 -4.01 7.47 -5.58
CA VAL A 60 -2.82 7.35 -6.43
C VAL A 60 -2.40 8.69 -7.03
N GLN A 61 -3.36 9.60 -7.28
CA GLN A 61 -3.13 10.92 -7.88
C GLN A 61 -2.32 11.87 -6.98
N VAL A 62 -2.21 11.56 -5.69
CA VAL A 62 -1.44 12.36 -4.73
C VAL A 62 -0.21 11.61 -4.20
N ALA A 63 0.14 10.47 -4.80
CA ALA A 63 1.33 9.73 -4.45
C ALA A 63 2.57 10.35 -5.11
N ASP A 64 3.65 10.45 -4.34
CA ASP A 64 4.96 10.88 -4.84
C ASP A 64 5.63 9.72 -5.62
N ILE A 65 5.38 8.48 -5.18
CA ILE A 65 5.93 7.26 -5.79
C ILE A 65 4.82 6.23 -5.95
N VAL A 66 4.70 5.65 -7.15
CA VAL A 66 3.85 4.48 -7.42
C VAL A 66 4.75 3.27 -7.64
N VAL A 67 4.61 2.24 -6.78
CA VAL A 67 5.41 1.01 -6.85
C VAL A 67 4.59 -0.10 -7.49
N PRO A 68 4.87 -0.50 -8.74
CA PRO A 68 4.20 -1.65 -9.33
C PRO A 68 4.70 -2.94 -8.70
N ARG A 69 3.78 -3.90 -8.51
CA ARG A 69 4.08 -5.29 -8.10
C ARG A 69 4.72 -5.42 -6.71
N GLY A 70 4.52 -4.45 -5.82
CA GLY A 70 4.82 -4.50 -4.38
C GLY A 70 6.03 -5.35 -3.98
N GLU A 71 5.77 -6.49 -3.31
CA GLU A 71 6.78 -7.41 -2.74
C GLU A 71 7.83 -7.92 -3.73
N ALA A 72 7.57 -7.94 -5.03
CA ALA A 72 8.52 -8.42 -6.03
C ALA A 72 9.47 -7.33 -6.55
N ASN A 73 9.29 -6.08 -6.13
CA ASN A 73 10.06 -4.94 -6.64
C ASN A 73 11.17 -4.53 -5.67
N SER A 74 12.23 -5.35 -5.61
CA SER A 74 13.40 -5.11 -4.76
C SER A 74 14.06 -3.75 -5.06
N VAL A 75 14.07 -3.34 -6.32
CA VAL A 75 14.63 -2.04 -6.73
C VAL A 75 13.87 -0.88 -6.09
N ALA A 76 12.53 -0.91 -6.09
CA ALA A 76 11.74 0.13 -5.44
C ALA A 76 11.94 0.14 -3.92
N LEU A 77 12.08 -1.05 -3.31
CA LEU A 77 12.37 -1.16 -1.89
C LEU A 77 13.73 -0.54 -1.56
N ASP A 78 14.77 -0.87 -2.31
CA ASP A 78 16.13 -0.34 -2.11
C ASP A 78 16.15 1.18 -2.21
N LEU A 79 15.44 1.76 -3.18
CA LEU A 79 15.32 3.22 -3.34
C LEU A 79 14.63 3.87 -2.13
N ILE A 80 13.56 3.27 -1.62
CA ILE A 80 12.87 3.78 -0.42
C ILE A 80 13.79 3.69 0.81
N VAL A 81 14.46 2.56 0.99
CA VAL A 81 15.39 2.33 2.10
C VAL A 81 16.55 3.33 2.06
N GLN A 82 17.16 3.53 0.89
CA GLN A 82 18.21 4.53 0.70
C GLN A 82 17.73 5.95 0.99
N HIS A 83 16.51 6.30 0.56
CA HIS A 83 15.94 7.61 0.87
C HIS A 83 15.80 7.82 2.38
N VAL A 84 15.25 6.83 3.10
CA VAL A 84 15.12 6.90 4.57
C VAL A 84 16.49 7.06 5.24
N HIS A 85 17.50 6.29 4.83
CA HIS A 85 18.86 6.44 5.35
C HIS A 85 19.42 7.85 5.13
N SER A 86 19.26 8.40 3.92
CA SER A 86 19.73 9.76 3.61
C SER A 86 19.06 10.82 4.46
N GLN A 87 17.76 10.69 4.75
CA GLN A 87 17.07 11.64 5.63
C GLN A 87 17.56 11.54 7.08
N LEU A 88 17.83 10.33 7.57
CA LEU A 88 18.37 10.12 8.91
C LEU A 88 19.77 10.74 9.08
N GLU A 89 20.63 10.66 8.07
CA GLU A 89 21.96 11.29 8.09
C GLU A 89 21.87 12.81 8.17
N LYS A 90 21.01 13.43 7.33
CA LYS A 90 20.79 14.89 7.34
C LYS A 90 20.35 15.41 8.70
N VAL A 91 19.52 14.65 9.41
CA VAL A 91 19.07 15.01 10.76
C VAL A 91 20.22 14.96 11.77
N ARG A 92 21.14 13.99 11.64
CA ARG A 92 22.31 13.87 12.52
C ARG A 92 23.31 15.01 12.28
N ASP A 93 23.54 15.38 11.03
CA ASP A 93 24.45 16.47 10.65
C ASP A 93 23.94 17.85 11.12
N TRP A 94 22.63 18.01 11.30
CA TRP A 94 22.02 19.22 11.86
C TRP A 94 22.13 19.36 13.38
N GLN A 95 22.48 18.29 14.10
CA GLN A 95 22.63 18.27 15.56
C GLN A 95 24.11 18.33 16.01
N GLY A 96 25.05 18.33 15.06
CA GLY A 96 26.49 18.45 15.28
C GLY A 96 27.02 19.86 15.16
#